data_AF-A0A444JCX6-F1
#
_entry.id   AF-A0A444JCX6-F1
#
_cell.length_a   1.000
_cell.length_b   1.000
_cell.length_c   1.000
_cell.angle_alpha   90.00
_cell.angle_beta   90.00
_cell.angle_gamma   90.00
#
_symmetry.space_group_name_H-M   'P 1'
#
loop_
_entity.id
_entity.type
_entity.pdbx_description
1 polymer ?
#
loop_
_entity_poly.entity_id
_entity_poly.type
_entity_poly.pdbx_seq_one_letter_code
_entity_poly.pdbx_strand_id
1 'polypeptide(L)'
;MLEGEGMSYRMAEEESVATIKVVGVGGGGGNAINTMVDNRLTGVQFIAANTDMQALENSKADIRIQLGPTITKGMGAGADPSMGRDAAQESLDDLANALSDA
;
A
#
# COMPACT_ATOMS: atom_id res chain seq x y z
N MET A 1 -59.67 4.88 -16.74
CA MET A 1 -58.43 5.32 -16.08
C MET A 1 -58.06 4.22 -15.11
N LEU A 2 -57.06 3.41 -15.45
CA LEU A 2 -56.46 2.42 -14.54
C LEU A 2 -55.02 2.90 -14.35
N GLU A 3 -54.70 3.35 -13.15
CA GLU A 3 -53.37 3.83 -12.76
C GLU A 3 -52.42 2.63 -12.72
N GLY A 4 -51.35 2.70 -13.52
CA GLY A 4 -50.33 1.67 -13.57
C GLY A 4 -49.46 1.72 -12.31
N GLU A 5 -49.34 0.58 -11.64
CA GLU A 5 -48.41 0.38 -10.53
C GLU A 5 -46.98 0.62 -11.05
N GLY A 6 -46.35 1.68 -10.52
CA GLY A 6 -44.98 2.03 -10.84
C GLY A 6 -44.03 0.93 -10.36
N MET A 7 -43.44 0.20 -11.32
CA MET A 7 -42.29 -0.67 -11.08
C MET A 7 -41.15 0.17 -10.47
N SER A 8 -40.93 -0.01 -9.17
CA SER A 8 -39.73 0.46 -8.48
C SER A 8 -38.51 -0.22 -9.10
N TYR A 9 -37.79 0.50 -9.98
CA TYR A 9 -36.49 0.07 -10.47
C TYR A 9 -35.52 0.07 -9.29
N ARG A 10 -35.30 -1.10 -8.68
CA ARG A 10 -34.18 -1.28 -7.77
C ARG A 10 -32.92 -1.18 -8.63
N MET A 11 -32.20 -0.06 -8.51
CA MET A 11 -30.81 -0.02 -8.94
C MET A 11 -30.14 -1.23 -8.29
N ALA A 12 -29.55 -2.09 -9.11
CA ALA A 12 -28.73 -3.19 -8.62
C ALA A 12 -27.73 -2.59 -7.62
N GLU A 13 -27.63 -3.17 -6.43
CA GLU A 13 -26.57 -2.82 -5.50
C GLU A 13 -25.26 -2.86 -6.28
N GLU A 14 -24.53 -1.75 -6.33
CA GLU A 14 -23.18 -1.75 -6.91
C GLU A 14 -22.40 -2.84 -6.18
N GLU A 15 -22.05 -3.91 -6.90
CA GLU A 15 -21.18 -4.94 -6.33
C GLU A 15 -19.93 -4.22 -5.81
N SER A 16 -19.69 -4.31 -4.50
CA SER A 16 -18.57 -3.63 -3.87
C SER A 16 -17.28 -4.16 -4.48
N VAL A 17 -16.62 -3.36 -5.32
CA VAL A 17 -15.33 -3.70 -5.90
C VAL A 17 -14.33 -3.79 -4.75
N ALA A 18 -13.70 -4.96 -4.58
CA ALA A 18 -12.70 -5.16 -3.55
C ALA A 18 -11.51 -4.20 -3.77
N THR A 19 -11.07 -3.54 -2.70
CA THR A 19 -9.90 -2.67 -2.76
C THR A 19 -8.65 -3.53 -2.58
N ILE A 20 -7.75 -3.53 -3.57
CA ILE A 20 -6.52 -4.33 -3.51
C ILE A 20 -5.34 -3.41 -3.21
N LYS A 21 -4.61 -3.70 -2.13
CA LYS A 21 -3.36 -3.03 -1.78
C LYS A 21 -2.21 -4.03 -1.82
N VAL A 22 -1.10 -3.65 -2.45
CA VAL A 22 0.12 -4.49 -2.52
C VAL A 22 1.25 -3.77 -1.80
N VAL A 23 1.79 -4.42 -0.76
CA VAL A 23 2.89 -3.89 0.05
C VAL A 23 4.19 -4.59 -0.30
N GLY A 24 5.17 -3.81 -0.76
CA GLY A 24 6.53 -4.25 -1.02
C GLY A 24 7.44 -3.82 0.11
N VAL A 25 7.96 -4.79 0.86
CA VAL A 25 8.84 -4.53 2.02
C VAL A 25 10.32 -4.71 1.64
N GLY A 26 11.16 -3.75 2.03
CA GLY A 26 12.60 -3.77 1.78
C GLY A 26 12.99 -3.62 0.30
N GLY A 27 14.27 -3.81 -0.01
CA GLY A 27 14.79 -3.61 -1.38
C GLY A 27 14.18 -4.57 -2.41
N GLY A 28 14.05 -5.85 -2.06
CA GLY A 28 13.45 -6.86 -2.95
C GLY A 28 11.97 -6.60 -3.22
N GLY A 29 11.18 -6.31 -2.17
CA GLY A 29 9.77 -5.98 -2.31
C GLY A 29 9.54 -4.68 -3.10
N GLY A 30 10.36 -3.65 -2.84
CA GLY A 30 10.32 -2.40 -3.62
C GLY A 30 10.64 -2.61 -5.10
N ASN A 31 11.63 -3.43 -5.43
CA ASN A 31 11.96 -3.77 -6.82
C ASN A 31 10.82 -4.53 -7.52
N ALA A 32 10.16 -5.46 -6.80
CA ALA A 32 8.99 -6.15 -7.32
C ALA A 32 7.84 -5.18 -7.62
N ILE A 33 7.55 -4.24 -6.73
CA ILE A 33 6.55 -3.19 -6.97
C ILE A 33 6.92 -2.36 -8.21
N ASN A 34 8.16 -1.90 -8.32
CA ASN A 34 8.60 -1.12 -9.49
C ASN A 34 8.33 -1.88 -10.79
N THR A 35 8.59 -3.20 -10.80
CA THR A 35 8.29 -4.06 -11.95
C THR A 35 6.78 -4.13 -12.22
N MET A 36 5.94 -4.29 -11.20
CA MET A 36 4.48 -4.32 -11.37
C MET A 36 3.92 -3.01 -11.92
N VAL A 37 4.43 -1.87 -11.42
CA VAL A 37 4.06 -0.53 -11.88
C VAL A 37 4.49 -0.34 -13.34
N ASP A 38 5.72 -0.71 -13.70
CA ASP A 38 6.24 -0.60 -15.07
C ASP A 38 5.46 -1.47 -16.07
N ASN A 39 4.95 -2.62 -15.62
CA ASN A 39 4.08 -3.50 -16.40
C ASN A 39 2.61 -3.05 -16.40
N ARG A 40 2.31 -1.87 -15.85
CA ARG A 40 0.97 -1.24 -15.87
C ARG A 40 -0.11 -2.12 -15.24
N LEU A 41 0.20 -2.81 -14.15
CA LEU A 41 -0.82 -3.51 -13.37
C LEU A 41 -1.83 -2.49 -12.81
N THR A 42 -3.11 -2.70 -13.07
CA THR A 42 -4.20 -1.78 -12.70
C THR A 42 -5.10 -2.37 -11.62
N GLY A 43 -5.90 -1.53 -10.96
CA GLY A 43 -6.82 -1.96 -9.89
C GLY A 43 -6.14 -2.27 -8.56
N VAL A 44 -4.88 -1.84 -8.39
CA VAL A 44 -4.07 -2.08 -7.20
C VAL A 44 -3.46 -0.77 -6.75
N GLN A 45 -3.48 -0.49 -5.45
CA GLN A 45 -2.67 0.55 -4.83
C GLN A 45 -1.35 -0.04 -4.34
N PHE A 46 -0.23 0.51 -4.81
CA PHE A 46 1.10 0.03 -4.47
C PHE A 46 1.69 0.82 -3.30
N ILE A 47 2.23 0.10 -2.32
CA ILE A 47 2.83 0.65 -1.12
C ILE A 47 4.26 0.10 -0.98
N ALA A 48 5.27 0.96 -1.01
CA ALA A 48 6.64 0.58 -0.69
C ALA A 48 6.97 0.95 0.77
N ALA A 49 7.47 -0.02 1.53
CA ALA A 49 7.89 0.19 2.92
C ALA A 49 9.36 -0.25 3.07
N ASN A 50 10.24 0.67 3.47
CA ASN A 50 11.67 0.36 3.60
C ASN A 50 12.35 1.24 4.65
N THR A 51 13.39 0.71 5.29
CA THR A 51 14.26 1.47 6.20
C THR A 51 15.26 2.38 5.49
N ASP A 52 15.56 2.06 4.23
CA ASP A 52 16.50 2.81 3.39
C ASP A 52 15.76 3.91 2.62
N MET A 53 16.12 5.17 2.89
CA MET A 53 15.48 6.33 2.28
C MET A 53 15.80 6.46 0.79
N GLN A 54 17.04 6.15 0.38
CA GLN A 54 17.45 6.21 -1.03
C GLN A 54 16.69 5.16 -1.85
N ALA A 55 16.42 3.99 -1.28
CA ALA A 55 15.59 2.98 -1.93
C ALA A 55 14.14 3.46 -2.14
N LEU A 56 13.59 4.22 -1.18
CA LEU A 56 12.23 4.78 -1.29
C LEU A 56 12.15 5.94 -2.29
N GLU A 57 13.16 6.79 -2.37
CA GLU A 57 13.24 7.85 -3.37
C GLU A 57 13.14 7.29 -4.80
N ASN A 58 13.74 6.12 -5.03
CA ASN A 58 13.72 5.40 -6.31
C ASN A 58 12.47 4.52 -6.52
N SER A 59 11.54 4.47 -5.55
CA SER A 59 10.32 3.65 -5.68
C SER A 59 9.26 4.34 -6.55
N LYS A 60 8.56 3.53 -7.35
CA LYS A 60 7.44 3.91 -8.22
C LYS A 60 6.08 3.67 -7.56
N ALA A 61 6.05 3.28 -6.29
CA ALA A 61 4.81 3.05 -5.54
C ALA A 61 4.01 4.34 -5.33
N ASP A 62 2.68 4.19 -5.21
CA ASP A 62 1.77 5.30 -4.91
C ASP A 62 2.04 5.88 -3.50
N ILE A 63 2.28 4.98 -2.55
CA ILE A 63 2.59 5.31 -1.15
C ILE A 63 3.99 4.81 -0.82
N ARG A 64 4.78 5.62 -0.14
CA ARG A 64 6.15 5.31 0.31
C ARG A 64 6.25 5.55 1.81
N ILE A 65 6.65 4.54 2.56
CA ILE A 65 6.73 4.57 4.03
C ILE A 65 8.17 4.29 4.43
N GLN A 66 8.80 5.27 5.06
CA GLN A 66 10.10 5.07 5.70
C GLN A 66 9.91 4.39 7.05
N LEU A 67 10.44 3.18 7.18
CA LEU A 67 10.39 2.41 8.42
C LEU A 67 11.50 2.89 9.37
N GLY A 68 11.14 3.17 10.61
CA GLY A 68 12.07 3.56 11.67
C GLY A 68 12.96 4.75 11.31
N PRO A 69 12.41 5.92 10.98
CA PRO A 69 13.18 7.11 10.67
C PRO A 69 14.12 7.51 11.82
N THR A 70 13.75 7.24 13.07
CA THR A 70 14.60 7.52 14.24
C THR A 70 15.68 6.44 14.43
N ILE A 71 15.29 5.16 14.32
CA ILE A 71 16.21 4.02 14.52
C ILE A 71 17.30 3.98 13.44
N THR A 72 16.91 4.11 12.18
CA THR A 72 17.80 3.86 11.03
C THR A 72 18.36 5.13 10.42
N LYS A 73 17.70 6.28 10.67
CA LYS A 73 18.05 7.58 10.07
C LYS A 73 18.08 7.53 8.54
N GLY A 74 17.31 6.61 7.95
CA GLY A 74 17.25 6.42 6.49
C GLY A 74 18.41 5.65 5.88
N MET A 75 19.32 5.09 6.69
CA MET A 75 20.49 4.34 6.23
C MET A 75 20.22 2.84 6.00
N GLY A 76 18.99 2.39 6.28
CA GLY A 76 18.62 0.99 6.21
C GLY A 76 18.92 0.19 7.49
N ALA A 77 18.31 -1.00 7.60
CA ALA A 77 18.49 -1.92 8.72
C ALA A 77 19.81 -2.73 8.67
N GLY A 78 20.65 -2.56 7.64
CA GLY A 78 21.94 -3.25 7.54
C GLY A 78 21.86 -4.78 7.50
N ALA A 79 20.77 -5.33 6.95
CA ALA A 79 20.45 -6.76 6.96
C ALA A 79 20.24 -7.38 8.36
N ASP A 80 20.08 -6.56 9.40
CA ASP A 80 19.67 -7.00 10.73
C ASP A 80 18.13 -7.10 10.81
N PRO A 81 17.56 -8.32 10.94
CA PRO A 81 16.11 -8.50 11.03
C PRO A 81 15.50 -7.88 12.29
N SER A 82 16.25 -7.81 13.39
CA SER A 82 15.77 -7.24 14.65
C SER A 82 15.59 -5.74 14.51
N MET A 83 16.58 -5.06 13.92
CA MET A 83 16.48 -3.64 13.60
C MET A 83 15.33 -3.36 12.64
N GLY A 84 15.12 -4.20 11.62
CA GLY A 84 13.99 -4.08 10.70
C GLY A 84 12.64 -4.22 11.40
N ARG A 85 12.53 -5.15 12.37
CA ARG A 85 11.33 -5.31 13.20
C ARG A 85 11.07 -4.07 14.05
N ASP A 86 12.08 -3.56 14.73
CA ASP A 86 11.94 -2.39 15.60
C ASP A 86 11.59 -1.14 14.78
N ALA A 87 12.18 -0.99 13.59
CA ALA A 87 11.84 0.07 12.65
C ALA A 87 10.38 -0.02 12.15
N ALA A 88 9.89 -1.21 11.85
CA ALA A 88 8.48 -1.41 11.50
C ALA A 88 7.55 -1.11 12.69
N GLN A 89 7.98 -1.42 13.91
CA GLN A 89 7.23 -1.15 15.13
C GLN A 89 7.14 0.35 15.43
N GLU A 90 8.21 1.11 15.18
CA GLU A 90 8.23 2.58 15.26
C GLU A 90 7.21 3.21 14.29
N SER A 91 7.04 2.62 13.11
CA SER A 91 6.18 3.13 12.04
C SER A 91 4.80 2.44 11.95
N LEU A 92 4.30 1.85 13.05
CA LEU A 92 3.01 1.13 13.03
C LEU A 92 1.83 2.02 12.63
N ASP A 93 1.78 3.26 13.12
CA ASP A 93 0.68 4.17 12.82
C ASP A 93 0.64 4.53 11.33
N ASP A 94 1.81 4.77 10.72
CA ASP A 94 1.93 5.04 9.28
C ASP A 94 1.48 3.83 8.45
N LEU A 95 1.89 2.63 8.86
CA LEU A 95 1.48 1.37 8.21
C LEU A 95 -0.03 1.15 8.34
N ALA A 96 -0.60 1.36 9.52
CA ALA A 96 -2.04 1.21 9.77
C ALA A 96 -2.85 2.20 8.93
N ASN A 97 -2.41 3.47 8.86
CA ASN A 97 -3.05 4.49 8.05
C ASN A 97 -2.96 4.16 6.55
N ALA A 98 -1.82 3.67 6.06
CA ALA A 98 -1.68 3.30 4.65
C ALA A 98 -2.55 2.08 4.26
N LEU A 99 -2.82 1.20 5.23
CA LEU A 99 -3.65 0.00 5.06
C LEU A 99 -5.12 0.22 5.38
N SER A 100 -5.53 1.41 5.84
CA SER A 100 -6.95 1.69 6.10
C SER A 100 -7.78 1.49 4.84
N ASP A 101 -9.06 1.14 4.99
CA ASP A 101 -10.01 1.04 3.89
C ASP A 101 -9.65 -0.02 2.82
N ALA A 102 -8.75 -0.96 3.17
CA ALA A 102 -8.49 -2.18 2.41
C ALA A 102 -9.55 -3.26 2.71
#